data_AF-A0A2S6RFV4-F1
#
_entry.id   AF-A0A2S6RFV4-F1
#
_cell.length_a   1.000
_cell.length_b   1.000
_cell.length_c   1.000
_cell.angle_alpha   90.00
_cell.angle_beta   90.00
_cell.angle_gamma   90.00
#
_symmetry.space_group_name_H-M   'P 1'
#
loop_
_entity.id
_entity.type
_entity.pdbx_description
1 polymer ?
#
loop_
_entity_poly.entity_id
_entity_poly.type
_entity_poly.pdbx_seq_one_letter_code
_entity_poly.pdbx_strand_id
1 'polypeptide(L)'
;LLGLVAGSNALVTFYGDESLSKRPMDRVISPLEDMGATIICSKDKKLPITIKGARAKGFILPINFNLLIPSAQVKSAIIFAALSGRGTSSITEYKKTRNYTEAMLKSRGVAIKIKKIKNKSITLIDGTSLVKAKSIKIPGDPSSAAFLAVAAIITKNSSICIENILHDKFRLNIFSVLKKMGAKIKIIKTNEDKCKIIVKSSNLKNIYLSDNKSSALIDEYPILSIAAACARGYSKMEGLGELRFKESNRFDAIIDGLNKSGVEVKSVKDKIIIKGSKKIKGGCIIDANNDHRIAMCFNILSLVSEEPILIKGNKTIMTSYPNFFNSLISLGANSSVYDG
;
A
#
# COMPACT_ATOMS: atom_id res chain seq x y z
N LEU A 1 -6.00 -12.09 -9.46
CA LEU A 1 -6.96 -12.74 -10.38
C LEU A 1 -6.31 -13.19 -11.67
N LEU A 2 -5.57 -12.34 -12.39
CA LEU A 2 -4.89 -12.73 -13.64
C LEU A 2 -4.11 -14.04 -13.51
N GLY A 3 -3.25 -14.18 -12.50
CA GLY A 3 -2.52 -15.43 -12.24
C GLY A 3 -3.38 -16.65 -11.94
N LEU A 4 -4.52 -16.47 -11.26
CA LEU A 4 -5.46 -17.57 -10.98
C LEU A 4 -6.10 -18.09 -12.28
N VAL A 5 -6.50 -17.18 -13.17
CA VAL A 5 -7.06 -17.55 -14.49
C VAL A 5 -5.99 -18.10 -15.42
N ALA A 6 -4.76 -17.57 -15.38
CA ALA A 6 -3.65 -18.13 -16.12
C ALA A 6 -3.40 -19.60 -15.77
N GLY A 7 -3.57 -19.99 -14.50
CA GLY A 7 -3.52 -21.38 -14.03
C GLY A 7 -4.80 -22.20 -14.24
N SER A 8 -5.85 -21.66 -14.86
CA SER A 8 -7.10 -22.38 -15.10
C SER A 8 -7.26 -22.77 -16.57
N ASN A 9 -8.39 -23.40 -16.91
CA ASN A 9 -8.83 -23.67 -18.28
C ASN A 9 -9.84 -22.63 -18.79
N ALA A 10 -10.04 -21.53 -18.06
CA ALA A 10 -11.03 -20.52 -18.38
C ALA A 10 -10.52 -19.52 -19.43
N LEU A 11 -11.47 -18.94 -20.16
CA LEU A 11 -11.29 -17.75 -20.98
C LEU A 11 -12.01 -16.58 -20.30
N VAL A 12 -11.26 -15.58 -19.86
CA VAL A 12 -11.82 -14.46 -19.07
C VAL A 12 -11.26 -13.13 -19.56
N THR A 13 -12.14 -12.14 -19.73
CA THR A 13 -11.77 -10.75 -19.98
C THR A 13 -11.92 -9.92 -18.72
N PHE A 14 -10.87 -9.18 -18.38
CA PHE A 14 -10.81 -8.28 -17.25
C PHE A 14 -11.01 -6.84 -17.72
N TYR A 15 -11.94 -6.15 -17.08
CA TYR A 15 -12.15 -4.71 -17.22
C TYR A 15 -11.81 -4.01 -15.90
N GLY A 16 -11.57 -2.71 -15.96
CA GLY A 16 -11.31 -1.87 -14.79
C GLY A 16 -11.94 -0.50 -14.97
N ASP A 17 -12.01 0.25 -13.88
CA ASP A 17 -12.34 1.68 -13.95
C ASP A 17 -11.27 2.47 -14.72
N GLU A 18 -11.49 3.77 -14.86
CA GLU A 18 -10.59 4.67 -15.59
C GLU A 18 -9.17 4.71 -14.98
N SER A 19 -9.05 4.63 -13.65
CA SER A 19 -7.76 4.63 -12.96
C SER A 19 -6.98 3.34 -13.23
N LEU A 20 -7.63 2.19 -13.03
CA LEU A 20 -7.02 0.87 -13.20
C LEU A 20 -6.65 0.61 -14.66
N SER A 21 -7.46 1.10 -15.60
CA SER A 21 -7.23 0.93 -17.04
C SER A 21 -6.02 1.70 -17.56
N LYS A 22 -5.56 2.74 -16.85
CA LYS A 22 -4.33 3.47 -17.19
C LYS A 22 -3.05 2.78 -16.69
N ARG A 23 -3.16 1.78 -15.80
CA ARG A 23 -1.98 1.17 -15.15
C ARG A 23 -1.31 0.11 -16.02
N PRO A 24 0.04 0.07 -16.04
CA PRO A 24 0.77 -0.95 -16.79
C PRO A 24 0.60 -2.32 -16.14
N MET A 25 0.18 -3.31 -16.93
CA MET A 25 0.00 -4.70 -16.49
C MET A 25 1.13 -5.64 -16.97
N ASP A 26 2.07 -5.13 -17.79
CA ASP A 26 3.14 -5.92 -18.40
C ASP A 26 3.95 -6.77 -17.41
N ARG A 27 4.29 -6.17 -16.25
CA ARG A 27 4.98 -6.85 -15.14
C ARG A 27 4.27 -8.10 -14.61
N VAL A 28 2.96 -8.24 -14.82
CA VAL A 28 2.17 -9.43 -14.48
C VAL A 28 1.93 -10.30 -15.71
N ILE A 29 1.74 -9.70 -16.88
CA ILE A 29 1.48 -10.41 -18.14
C ILE A 29 2.68 -11.27 -18.54
N SER A 30 3.87 -10.68 -18.63
CA SER A 30 5.08 -11.36 -19.09
C SER A 30 5.34 -12.69 -18.35
N PRO A 31 5.39 -12.76 -17.01
CA PRO A 31 5.62 -14.05 -16.35
C PRO A 31 4.48 -15.05 -16.53
N LEU A 32 3.24 -14.61 -16.78
CA LEU A 32 2.13 -15.53 -17.03
C LEU A 32 2.16 -16.10 -18.46
N GLU A 33 2.64 -15.32 -19.43
CA GLU A 33 2.93 -15.79 -20.80
C GLU A 33 4.07 -16.81 -20.79
N ASP A 34 5.15 -16.55 -20.04
CA ASP A 34 6.26 -17.50 -19.85
C ASP A 34 5.80 -18.83 -19.23
N MET A 35 4.76 -18.78 -18.40
CA MET A 35 4.13 -19.96 -17.80
C MET A 35 3.16 -20.68 -18.75
N GLY A 36 2.91 -20.15 -19.96
CA GLY A 36 2.13 -20.77 -21.02
C GLY A 36 0.68 -20.27 -21.15
N ALA A 37 0.27 -19.24 -20.40
CA ALA A 37 -1.03 -18.61 -20.62
C ALA A 37 -1.01 -17.78 -21.91
N THR A 38 -2.12 -17.73 -22.63
CA THR A 38 -2.25 -16.84 -23.80
C THR A 38 -2.98 -15.58 -23.37
N ILE A 39 -2.33 -14.43 -23.53
CA ILE A 39 -2.85 -13.13 -23.10
C ILE A 39 -3.07 -12.25 -24.33
N ILE A 40 -4.29 -11.73 -24.47
CA ILE A 40 -4.70 -10.83 -25.55
C ILE A 40 -4.98 -9.47 -24.91
N CYS A 41 -4.23 -8.46 -25.31
CA CYS A 41 -4.33 -7.10 -24.78
C CYS A 41 -3.81 -6.07 -25.79
N SER A 42 -4.03 -4.79 -25.49
CA SER A 42 -3.49 -3.68 -26.29
C SER A 42 -1.95 -3.67 -26.31
N LYS A 43 -1.35 -2.98 -27.29
CA LYS A 43 0.12 -2.80 -27.37
C LYS A 43 0.71 -2.20 -26.09
N ASP A 44 -0.06 -1.35 -25.42
CA ASP A 44 0.34 -0.70 -24.16
C ASP A 44 0.25 -1.62 -22.93
N LYS A 45 -0.17 -2.89 -23.11
CA LYS A 45 -0.30 -3.88 -22.02
C LYS A 45 -1.16 -3.35 -20.86
N LYS A 46 -2.31 -2.73 -21.22
CA LYS A 46 -3.31 -2.15 -20.30
C LYS A 46 -4.63 -2.91 -20.39
N LEU A 47 -5.54 -2.68 -19.43
CA LEU A 47 -6.91 -3.20 -19.51
C LEU A 47 -7.66 -2.55 -20.69
N PRO A 48 -8.63 -3.26 -21.30
CA PRO A 48 -9.05 -4.63 -21.00
C PRO A 48 -8.04 -5.70 -21.42
N ILE A 49 -7.96 -6.79 -20.66
CA ILE A 49 -7.07 -7.94 -20.92
C ILE A 49 -7.89 -9.22 -20.95
N THR A 50 -7.76 -10.00 -22.01
CA THR A 50 -8.32 -11.34 -22.10
C THR A 50 -7.24 -12.39 -21.84
N ILE A 51 -7.49 -13.30 -20.91
CA ILE A 51 -6.59 -14.42 -20.61
C ILE A 51 -7.29 -15.72 -20.99
N LYS A 52 -6.63 -16.51 -21.84
CA LYS A 52 -6.90 -17.92 -22.03
C LYS A 52 -5.91 -18.71 -21.16
N GLY A 53 -6.43 -19.32 -20.11
CA GLY A 53 -5.62 -20.05 -19.14
C GLY A 53 -4.85 -21.21 -19.76
N ALA A 54 -3.64 -21.47 -19.25
CA ALA A 54 -2.70 -22.45 -19.80
C ALA A 54 -3.25 -23.88 -19.73
N ARG A 55 -4.16 -24.18 -18.78
CA ARG A 55 -4.73 -25.52 -18.68
C ARG A 55 -5.66 -25.90 -19.83
N ALA A 56 -6.06 -24.94 -20.68
CA ALA A 56 -6.73 -25.25 -21.93
C ALA A 56 -5.84 -26.06 -22.91
N LYS A 57 -4.50 -26.01 -22.73
CA LYS A 57 -3.51 -26.74 -23.55
C LYS A 57 -2.76 -27.84 -22.78
N GLY A 58 -3.11 -28.08 -21.51
CA GLY A 58 -2.41 -29.07 -20.66
C GLY A 58 -2.19 -28.59 -19.22
N PHE A 59 -0.92 -28.48 -18.81
CA PHE A 59 -0.52 -27.92 -17.52
C PHE A 59 0.17 -26.57 -17.72
N ILE A 60 0.03 -25.69 -16.73
CA ILE A 60 0.84 -24.48 -16.68
C ILE A 60 2.30 -24.88 -16.38
N LEU A 61 3.25 -24.20 -17.03
CA LEU A 61 4.68 -24.49 -16.89
C LEU A 61 5.23 -23.89 -15.58
N PRO A 62 6.09 -24.62 -14.85
CA PRO A 62 6.86 -24.05 -13.76
C PRO A 62 7.79 -22.95 -14.25
N ILE A 63 8.02 -21.95 -13.41
CA ILE A 63 8.90 -20.81 -13.73
C ILE A 63 9.98 -20.62 -12.67
N ASN A 64 11.16 -20.16 -13.10
CA ASN A 64 12.20 -19.61 -12.24
C ASN A 64 12.29 -18.10 -12.45
N PHE A 65 11.58 -17.33 -11.64
CA PHE A 65 11.38 -15.90 -11.87
C PHE A 65 12.22 -15.03 -10.93
N ASN A 66 12.96 -14.07 -11.49
CA ASN A 66 13.68 -13.06 -10.73
C ASN A 66 12.83 -11.80 -10.59
N LEU A 67 12.36 -11.52 -9.38
CA LEU A 67 11.57 -10.33 -9.07
C LEU A 67 12.49 -9.11 -8.91
N LEU A 68 12.85 -8.50 -10.05
CA LEU A 68 13.72 -7.32 -10.11
C LEU A 68 13.06 -6.08 -9.49
N ILE A 69 11.76 -5.88 -9.77
CA ILE A 69 10.95 -4.81 -9.20
C ILE A 69 10.18 -5.38 -7.99
N PRO A 70 10.34 -4.82 -6.77
CA PRO A 70 9.75 -5.37 -5.54
C PRO A 70 8.23 -5.21 -5.48
N SER A 71 7.51 -6.04 -6.24
CA SER A 71 6.04 -6.04 -6.31
C SER A 71 5.45 -7.32 -5.73
N ALA A 72 4.77 -7.17 -4.58
CA ALA A 72 4.01 -8.28 -3.99
C ALA A 72 2.91 -8.78 -4.94
N GLN A 73 2.33 -7.91 -5.79
CA GLN A 73 1.26 -8.29 -6.71
C GLN A 73 1.74 -9.24 -7.81
N VAL A 74 2.92 -8.98 -8.38
CA VAL A 74 3.55 -9.86 -9.38
C VAL A 74 3.86 -11.21 -8.75
N LYS A 75 4.48 -11.20 -7.56
CA LYS A 75 4.72 -12.43 -6.79
C LYS A 75 3.43 -13.22 -6.54
N SER A 76 2.36 -12.56 -6.07
CA SER A 76 1.07 -13.20 -5.82
C SER A 76 0.48 -13.81 -7.09
N ALA A 77 0.56 -13.11 -8.23
CA ALA A 77 0.04 -13.61 -9.50
C ALA A 77 0.76 -14.90 -9.92
N ILE A 78 2.10 -14.93 -9.85
CA ILE A 78 2.90 -16.12 -10.16
C ILE A 78 2.58 -17.26 -9.20
N ILE A 79 2.48 -16.98 -7.90
CA ILE A 79 2.12 -18.01 -6.89
C ILE A 79 0.76 -18.64 -7.24
N PHE A 80 -0.27 -17.82 -7.52
CA PHE A 80 -1.60 -18.34 -7.86
C PHE A 80 -1.60 -19.18 -9.13
N ALA A 81 -0.83 -18.76 -10.15
CA ALA A 81 -0.67 -19.52 -11.38
C ALA A 81 -0.01 -20.88 -11.11
N ALA A 82 1.10 -20.87 -10.34
CA ALA A 82 1.90 -22.04 -9.99
C ALA A 82 1.12 -23.10 -9.19
N LEU A 83 0.07 -22.74 -8.46
CA LEU A 83 -0.76 -23.71 -7.72
C LEU A 83 -1.33 -24.83 -8.60
N SER A 84 -1.51 -24.56 -9.90
CA SER A 84 -2.09 -25.50 -10.86
C SER A 84 -1.04 -26.25 -11.72
N GLY A 85 0.24 -25.90 -11.59
CA GLY A 85 1.33 -26.46 -12.38
C GLY A 85 1.82 -27.80 -11.86
N ARG A 86 2.38 -28.63 -12.74
CA ARG A 86 3.15 -29.82 -12.32
C ARG A 86 4.61 -29.43 -12.15
N GLY A 87 5.16 -29.68 -10.96
CA GLY A 87 6.54 -29.32 -10.61
C GLY A 87 6.62 -28.12 -9.66
N THR A 88 7.84 -27.64 -9.45
CA THR A 88 8.14 -26.56 -8.49
C THR A 88 8.45 -25.27 -9.24
N SER A 89 7.68 -24.22 -8.96
CA SER A 89 8.04 -22.86 -9.39
C SER A 89 8.89 -22.17 -8.33
N SER A 90 9.81 -21.30 -8.75
CA SER A 90 10.63 -20.49 -7.86
C SER A 90 10.51 -18.99 -8.17
N ILE A 91 10.44 -18.18 -7.11
CA ILE A 91 10.44 -16.72 -7.19
C ILE A 91 11.58 -16.20 -6.33
N THR A 92 12.53 -15.50 -6.93
CA THR A 92 13.67 -14.89 -6.25
C THR A 92 13.42 -13.40 -6.03
N GLU A 93 13.36 -12.98 -4.77
CA GLU A 93 13.21 -11.58 -4.36
C GLU A 93 14.53 -11.03 -3.79
N TYR A 94 14.99 -9.87 -4.30
CA TYR A 94 16.18 -9.17 -3.78
C TYR A 94 15.85 -8.12 -2.71
N LYS A 95 14.63 -7.58 -2.76
CA LYS A 95 14.06 -6.70 -1.72
C LYS A 95 12.78 -7.37 -1.20
N LYS A 96 12.62 -7.40 0.13
CA LYS A 96 11.45 -8.03 0.76
C LYS A 96 10.17 -7.28 0.39
N THR A 97 9.15 -8.02 -0.02
CA THR A 97 7.78 -7.52 -0.22
C THR A 97 6.82 -8.14 0.81
N ARG A 98 5.55 -7.70 0.80
CA ARG A 98 4.49 -8.30 1.63
C ARG A 98 4.36 -9.80 1.30
N ASN A 99 4.06 -10.63 2.31
CA ASN A 99 4.04 -12.09 2.20
C ASN A 99 2.68 -12.73 2.54
N TYR A 100 1.58 -12.00 2.37
CA TYR A 100 0.25 -12.49 2.72
C TYR A 100 -0.18 -13.69 1.90
N THR A 101 0.12 -13.71 0.61
CA THR A 101 -0.23 -14.83 -0.26
C THR A 101 0.45 -16.10 0.22
N GLU A 102 1.74 -16.03 0.53
CA GLU A 102 2.51 -17.15 1.05
C GLU A 102 1.97 -17.61 2.42
N ALA A 103 1.77 -16.66 3.35
CA ALA A 103 1.29 -16.98 4.70
C ALA A 103 -0.11 -17.61 4.67
N MET A 104 -1.04 -17.03 3.92
CA MET A 104 -2.41 -17.53 3.79
C MET A 104 -2.45 -18.90 3.13
N LEU A 105 -1.72 -19.12 2.03
CA LEU A 105 -1.70 -20.41 1.35
C LEU A 105 -1.03 -21.50 2.20
N LYS A 106 0.10 -21.21 2.87
CA LYS A 106 0.71 -22.14 3.84
C LYS A 106 -0.27 -22.54 4.94
N SER A 107 -0.99 -21.57 5.51
CA SER A 107 -1.99 -21.81 6.56
C SER A 107 -3.17 -22.70 6.10
N ARG A 108 -3.29 -22.90 4.78
CA ARG A 108 -4.33 -23.69 4.10
C ARG A 108 -3.76 -24.98 3.48
N GLY A 109 -2.55 -25.38 3.85
CA GLY A 109 -1.94 -26.66 3.46
C GLY A 109 -1.16 -26.63 2.15
N VAL A 110 -0.96 -25.47 1.53
CA VAL A 110 -0.12 -25.37 0.32
C VAL A 110 1.35 -25.51 0.68
N ALA A 111 2.06 -26.38 -0.05
CA ALA A 111 3.50 -26.59 0.11
C ALA A 111 4.29 -25.41 -0.46
N ILE A 112 4.52 -24.39 0.37
CA ILE A 112 5.38 -23.25 0.05
C ILE A 112 6.59 -23.26 0.98
N LYS A 113 7.79 -23.31 0.41
CA LYS A 113 9.07 -23.22 1.15
C LYS A 113 9.74 -21.89 0.85
N ILE A 114 10.28 -21.22 1.86
CA ILE A 114 10.99 -19.94 1.68
C ILE A 114 12.41 -20.14 2.17
N LYS A 115 13.38 -20.06 1.26
CA LYS A 115 14.82 -20.14 1.56
C LYS A 115 15.42 -18.75 1.52
N LYS A 116 16.12 -18.35 2.57
CA LYS A 116 16.88 -17.08 2.60
C LYS A 116 18.35 -17.38 2.32
N ILE A 117 18.92 -16.75 1.29
CA ILE A 117 20.32 -16.95 0.89
C ILE A 117 20.95 -15.56 0.73
N LYS A 118 21.91 -15.22 1.59
CA LYS A 118 22.59 -13.91 1.61
C LYS A 118 21.57 -12.76 1.56
N ASN A 119 21.51 -12.06 0.43
CA ASN A 119 20.71 -10.88 0.12
C ASN A 119 19.47 -11.18 -0.75
N LYS A 120 19.08 -12.46 -0.91
CA LYS A 120 17.87 -12.86 -1.64
C LYS A 120 16.99 -13.86 -0.87
N SER A 121 15.69 -13.81 -1.14
CA SER A 121 14.69 -14.76 -0.65
C SER A 121 14.13 -15.54 -1.83
N ILE A 122 14.18 -16.87 -1.77
CA ILE A 122 13.66 -17.77 -2.80
C ILE A 122 12.41 -18.45 -2.26
N THR A 123 11.27 -18.13 -2.86
CA THR A 123 9.99 -18.78 -2.58
C THR A 123 9.80 -19.91 -3.57
N LEU A 124 9.71 -21.14 -3.06
CA LEU A 124 9.42 -22.35 -3.81
C LEU A 124 7.95 -22.72 -3.60
N ILE A 125 7.24 -22.95 -4.71
CA ILE A 125 5.83 -23.33 -4.73
C ILE A 125 5.73 -24.68 -5.43
N ASP A 126 5.36 -25.71 -4.68
CA ASP A 126 5.03 -27.02 -5.26
C ASP A 126 3.58 -26.98 -5.73
N GLY A 127 3.40 -27.05 -7.05
CA GLY A 127 2.09 -27.00 -7.67
C GLY A 127 1.24 -28.23 -7.34
N THR A 128 -0.01 -28.25 -7.80
CA THR A 128 -1.04 -29.27 -7.50
C THR A 128 -1.44 -29.41 -6.03
N SER A 129 -0.93 -28.55 -5.15
CA SER A 129 -1.32 -28.49 -3.74
C SER A 129 -2.81 -28.15 -3.59
N LEU A 130 -3.54 -28.98 -2.84
CA LEU A 130 -4.93 -28.68 -2.47
C LEU A 130 -5.00 -27.54 -1.44
N VAL A 131 -5.83 -26.55 -1.72
CA VAL A 131 -6.07 -25.41 -0.82
C VAL A 131 -7.25 -25.73 0.10
N LYS A 132 -6.97 -26.04 1.37
CA LYS A 132 -8.02 -26.36 2.36
C LYS A 132 -8.84 -25.13 2.74
N ALA A 133 -10.15 -25.29 2.91
CA ALA A 133 -11.01 -24.24 3.46
C ALA A 133 -10.66 -23.97 4.94
N LYS A 134 -10.77 -22.71 5.36
CA LYS A 134 -10.50 -22.29 6.74
C LYS A 134 -11.28 -21.02 7.07
N SER A 135 -11.85 -20.95 8.27
CA SER A 135 -12.41 -19.71 8.82
C SER A 135 -11.27 -18.77 9.23
N ILE A 136 -11.35 -17.50 8.81
CA ILE A 136 -10.32 -16.49 9.05
C ILE A 136 -10.97 -15.24 9.61
N LYS A 137 -10.51 -14.79 10.78
CA LYS A 137 -10.86 -13.46 11.32
C LYS A 137 -9.83 -12.46 10.79
N ILE A 138 -10.28 -11.51 9.97
CA ILE A 138 -9.39 -10.52 9.35
C ILE A 138 -9.04 -9.44 10.39
N PRO A 139 -7.75 -9.19 10.66
CA PRO A 139 -7.32 -8.10 11.53
C PRO A 139 -7.43 -6.74 10.81
N GLY A 140 -7.49 -5.66 11.59
CA GLY A 140 -7.48 -4.29 11.08
C GLY A 140 -6.17 -3.96 10.36
N ASP A 141 -6.27 -3.12 9.32
CA ASP A 141 -5.14 -2.76 8.46
C ASP A 141 -4.22 -1.72 9.12
N PRO A 142 -2.92 -2.01 9.28
CA PRO A 142 -1.93 -1.04 9.74
C PRO A 142 -1.88 0.24 8.90
N SER A 143 -2.18 0.16 7.59
CA SER A 143 -2.23 1.36 6.74
C SER A 143 -3.38 2.28 7.13
N SER A 144 -4.59 1.74 7.31
CA SER A 144 -5.76 2.52 7.78
C SER A 144 -5.52 3.08 9.19
N ALA A 145 -4.90 2.29 10.07
CA ALA A 145 -4.54 2.74 11.42
C ALA A 145 -3.53 3.89 11.40
N ALA A 146 -2.65 3.98 10.40
CA ALA A 146 -1.66 5.05 10.29
C ALA A 146 -2.31 6.43 10.10
N PHE A 147 -3.46 6.49 9.40
CA PHE A 147 -4.24 7.72 9.22
C PHE A 147 -4.76 8.23 10.58
N LEU A 148 -5.45 7.39 11.35
CA LEU A 148 -5.94 7.76 12.67
C LEU A 148 -4.79 8.09 13.64
N ALA A 149 -3.69 7.35 13.57
CA ALA A 149 -2.52 7.60 14.39
C ALA A 149 -1.90 8.97 14.08
N VAL A 150 -1.71 9.32 12.81
CA VAL A 150 -1.16 10.63 12.43
C VAL A 150 -2.11 11.75 12.82
N ALA A 151 -3.43 11.58 12.64
CA ALA A 151 -4.43 12.54 13.13
C ALA A 151 -4.25 12.83 14.63
N ALA A 152 -4.19 11.78 15.46
CA ALA A 152 -3.98 11.95 16.90
C ALA A 152 -2.59 12.49 17.28
N ILE A 153 -1.57 12.29 16.45
CA ILE A 153 -0.21 12.80 16.70
C ILE A 153 -0.16 14.32 16.48
N ILE A 154 -0.74 14.80 15.39
CA ILE A 154 -0.63 16.21 14.98
C ILE A 154 -1.66 17.11 15.67
N THR A 155 -2.82 16.55 16.06
CA THR A 155 -3.85 17.30 16.78
C THR A 155 -3.50 17.43 18.27
N LYS A 156 -3.54 18.67 18.78
CA LYS A 156 -3.21 18.95 20.19
C LYS A 156 -4.14 18.20 21.15
N ASN A 157 -3.60 17.83 22.32
CA ASN A 157 -4.34 17.18 23.41
C ASN A 157 -5.08 15.88 23.04
N SER A 158 -4.68 15.23 21.94
CA SER A 158 -5.29 13.99 21.48
C SER A 158 -4.65 12.76 22.10
N SER A 159 -5.46 11.73 22.34
CA SER A 159 -5.04 10.40 22.80
C SER A 159 -6.03 9.34 22.32
N ILE A 160 -5.59 8.37 21.54
CA ILE A 160 -6.45 7.32 20.97
C ILE A 160 -5.87 5.92 21.21
N CYS A 161 -6.75 4.92 21.22
CA CYS A 161 -6.38 3.51 21.19
C CYS A 161 -7.02 2.86 19.96
N ILE A 162 -6.19 2.36 19.04
CA ILE A 162 -6.63 1.66 17.84
C ILE A 162 -6.48 0.16 18.09
N GLU A 163 -7.58 -0.56 18.11
CA GLU A 163 -7.62 -1.97 18.49
C GLU A 163 -7.60 -2.93 17.29
N ASN A 164 -7.34 -4.22 17.58
CA ASN A 164 -7.45 -5.32 16.61
C ASN A 164 -6.60 -5.14 15.33
N ILE A 165 -5.45 -4.46 15.40
CA ILE A 165 -4.58 -4.19 14.24
C ILE A 165 -3.63 -5.36 13.98
N LEU A 166 -3.43 -5.72 12.72
CA LEU A 166 -2.49 -6.76 12.30
C LEU A 166 -1.09 -6.48 12.86
N HIS A 167 -0.59 -7.43 13.65
CA HIS A 167 0.76 -7.42 14.20
C HIS A 167 1.76 -8.05 13.20
N ASP A 168 2.04 -7.31 12.13
CA ASP A 168 3.07 -7.65 11.16
C ASP A 168 4.24 -6.64 11.23
N LYS A 169 5.45 -7.13 11.52
CA LYS A 169 6.63 -6.26 11.68
C LYS A 169 6.95 -5.45 10.42
N PHE A 170 6.65 -5.98 9.23
CA PHE A 170 6.93 -5.29 7.97
C PHE A 170 5.95 -4.12 7.77
N ARG A 171 4.65 -4.31 8.04
CA ARG A 171 3.62 -3.26 7.94
C ARG A 171 3.60 -2.28 9.10
N LEU A 172 3.98 -2.70 10.30
CA LEU A 172 4.06 -1.80 11.46
C LEU A 172 5.27 -0.85 11.40
N ASN A 173 6.11 -0.94 10.36
CA ASN A 173 7.30 -0.10 10.21
C ASN A 173 6.99 1.41 10.16
N ILE A 174 5.79 1.79 9.70
CA ILE A 174 5.30 3.17 9.75
C ILE A 174 5.33 3.73 11.18
N PHE A 175 4.87 2.96 12.16
CA PHE A 175 4.86 3.38 13.56
C PHE A 175 6.29 3.48 14.12
N SER A 176 7.22 2.65 13.66
CA SER A 176 8.64 2.77 13.99
C SER A 176 9.25 4.06 13.43
N VAL A 177 8.84 4.48 12.24
CA VAL A 177 9.25 5.77 11.65
C VAL A 177 8.67 6.94 12.45
N LEU A 178 7.38 6.92 12.75
CA LEU A 178 6.73 7.96 13.56
C LEU A 178 7.37 8.07 14.96
N LYS A 179 7.70 6.95 15.61
CA LYS A 179 8.47 6.96 16.87
C LYS A 179 9.83 7.63 16.73
N LYS A 180 10.56 7.38 15.63
CA LYS A 180 11.84 8.06 15.35
C LYS A 180 11.68 9.56 15.13
N MET A 181 10.53 10.00 14.61
CA MET A 181 10.15 11.41 14.56
C MET A 181 9.78 11.98 15.93
N GLY A 182 9.68 11.17 16.99
CA GLY A 182 9.32 11.60 18.35
C GLY A 182 7.86 11.36 18.73
N ALA A 183 7.09 10.61 17.92
CA ALA A 183 5.72 10.29 18.26
C ALA A 183 5.61 9.36 19.48
N LYS A 184 4.71 9.70 20.41
CA LYS A 184 4.35 8.90 21.58
C LYS A 184 3.40 7.77 21.16
N ILE A 185 3.99 6.65 20.74
CA ILE A 185 3.25 5.46 20.29
C ILE A 185 3.63 4.25 21.15
N LYS A 186 2.63 3.53 21.67
CA LYS A 186 2.80 2.23 22.33
C LYS A 186 2.06 1.17 21.52
N ILE A 187 2.77 0.11 21.12
CA ILE A 187 2.19 -1.05 20.43
C ILE A 187 2.18 -2.18 21.45
N ILE A 188 0.99 -2.74 21.72
CA ILE A 188 0.80 -3.81 22.69
C ILE A 188 0.25 -5.00 21.91
N LYS A 189 1.04 -6.08 21.83
CA LYS A 189 0.59 -7.34 21.23
C LYS A 189 -0.56 -7.91 22.06
N THR A 190 -1.67 -8.24 21.43
CA THR A 190 -2.88 -8.76 22.09
C THR A 190 -3.04 -10.27 21.91
N ASN A 191 -2.59 -10.79 20.76
CA ASN A 191 -2.53 -12.22 20.45
C ASN A 191 -1.41 -12.43 19.40
N GLU A 192 -1.28 -13.62 18.80
CA GLU A 192 -0.19 -13.92 17.86
C GLU A 192 -0.10 -12.95 16.67
N ASP A 193 -1.23 -12.60 16.07
CA ASP A 193 -1.35 -11.87 14.81
C ASP A 193 -1.92 -10.45 14.95
N LYS A 194 -2.23 -9.98 16.17
CA LYS A 194 -2.83 -8.67 16.43
C LYS A 194 -2.20 -7.92 17.57
N CYS A 195 -2.40 -6.61 17.53
CA CYS A 195 -1.98 -5.65 18.54
C CYS A 195 -3.00 -4.52 18.67
N LYS A 196 -2.90 -3.80 19.78
CA LYS A 196 -3.48 -2.47 19.92
C LYS A 196 -2.38 -1.41 19.85
N ILE A 197 -2.72 -0.25 19.28
CA ILE A 197 -1.82 0.88 19.08
C ILE A 197 -2.37 2.08 19.83
N ILE A 198 -1.67 2.47 20.89
CA ILE A 198 -2.00 3.65 21.69
C ILE A 198 -1.13 4.80 21.20
N VAL A 199 -1.78 5.92 20.87
CA VAL A 199 -1.13 7.07 20.25
C VAL A 199 -1.53 8.34 20.98
N LYS A 200 -0.57 9.22 21.24
CA LYS A 200 -0.81 10.54 21.84
C LYS A 200 -0.24 11.66 20.99
N SER A 201 -0.85 12.83 21.10
CA SER A 201 -0.34 14.09 20.55
C SER A 201 1.13 14.30 20.90
N SER A 202 1.93 14.70 19.91
CA SER A 202 3.39 14.71 20.01
C SER A 202 4.01 15.82 19.16
N ASN A 203 5.08 16.41 19.68
CA ASN A 203 5.92 17.33 18.91
C ASN A 203 6.91 16.53 18.06
N LEU A 204 6.72 16.52 16.75
CA LEU A 204 7.56 15.77 15.84
C LEU A 204 8.83 16.54 15.42
N LYS A 205 9.90 15.79 15.15
CA LYS A 205 11.11 16.25 14.48
C LYS A 205 11.25 15.49 13.16
N ASN A 206 11.53 16.22 12.10
CA ASN A 206 11.72 15.62 10.80
C ASN A 206 12.99 14.76 10.74
N ILE A 207 12.94 13.73 9.92
CA ILE A 207 14.02 12.76 9.74
C ILE A 207 14.29 12.48 8.26
N TYR A 208 15.42 11.83 8.01
CA TYR A 208 15.77 11.30 6.70
C TYR A 208 15.29 9.85 6.52
N LEU A 209 14.60 9.60 5.40
CA LEU A 209 14.12 8.30 4.98
C LEU A 209 14.78 7.90 3.65
N SER A 210 15.77 7.01 3.75
CA SER A 210 16.50 6.43 2.62
C SER A 210 15.67 5.41 1.82
N ASP A 211 16.04 5.19 0.55
CA ASP A 211 15.35 4.27 -0.38
C ASP A 211 15.26 2.82 0.14
N ASN A 212 16.20 2.35 0.96
CA ASN A 212 16.14 0.97 1.48
C ASN A 212 14.88 0.66 2.33
N LYS A 213 14.11 1.69 2.73
CA LYS A 213 12.83 1.54 3.45
C LYS A 213 11.60 1.72 2.56
N SER A 214 11.78 2.09 1.29
CA SER A 214 10.70 2.51 0.40
C SER A 214 9.66 1.41 0.18
N SER A 215 10.08 0.16 -0.03
CA SER A 215 9.15 -0.95 -0.30
C SER A 215 8.20 -1.28 0.87
N ALA A 216 8.64 -1.07 2.11
CA ALA A 216 7.83 -1.34 3.30
C ALA A 216 6.82 -0.23 3.61
N LEU A 217 7.08 0.98 3.13
CA LEU A 217 6.34 2.20 3.45
C LEU A 217 5.69 2.82 2.22
N ILE A 218 5.72 2.14 1.07
CA ILE A 218 5.39 2.77 -0.21
C ILE A 218 3.99 3.38 -0.20
N ASP A 219 3.03 2.73 0.45
CA ASP A 219 1.67 3.23 0.51
C ASP A 219 1.46 4.22 1.69
N GLU A 220 2.43 4.34 2.61
CA GLU A 220 2.41 5.20 3.80
C GLU A 220 3.17 6.53 3.61
N TYR A 221 3.94 6.69 2.52
CA TYR A 221 4.59 7.97 2.22
C TYR A 221 3.63 9.17 2.15
N PRO A 222 2.40 9.05 1.60
CA PRO A 222 1.44 10.15 1.66
C PRO A 222 1.18 10.64 3.09
N ILE A 223 0.85 9.73 4.02
CA ILE A 223 0.52 10.11 5.40
C ILE A 223 1.77 10.49 6.22
N LEU A 224 2.94 9.93 5.89
CA LEU A 224 4.23 10.40 6.41
C LEU A 224 4.54 11.82 5.98
N SER A 225 4.15 12.21 4.77
CA SER A 225 4.36 13.57 4.26
C SER A 225 3.53 14.58 5.04
N ILE A 226 2.31 14.21 5.43
CA ILE A 226 1.47 15.00 6.35
C ILE A 226 2.13 15.13 7.73
N ALA A 227 2.62 14.01 8.29
CA ALA A 227 3.35 14.05 9.57
C ALA A 227 4.61 14.93 9.49
N ALA A 228 5.34 14.88 8.36
CA ALA A 228 6.53 15.68 8.13
C ALA A 228 6.24 17.18 7.94
N ALA A 229 5.11 17.50 7.31
CA ALA A 229 4.62 18.86 7.17
C ALA A 229 4.33 19.52 8.52
N CYS A 230 3.89 18.75 9.52
CA CYS A 230 3.62 19.23 10.88
C CYS A 230 4.81 19.10 11.85
N ALA A 231 5.97 18.64 11.38
CA ALA A 231 7.15 18.38 12.21
C ALA A 231 8.17 19.53 12.15
N ARG A 232 9.09 19.61 13.12
CA ARG A 232 10.17 20.60 13.10
C ARG A 232 11.31 20.17 12.17
N GLY A 233 11.78 21.08 11.31
CA GLY A 233 12.97 20.90 10.47
C GLY A 233 12.66 20.34 9.08
N TYR A 234 13.66 19.73 8.43
CA TYR A 234 13.54 19.20 7.06
C TYR A 234 13.47 17.67 7.07
N SER A 235 12.46 17.11 6.42
CA SER A 235 12.44 15.69 6.06
C SER A 235 12.90 15.54 4.64
N LYS A 236 13.63 14.46 4.37
CA LYS A 236 13.99 14.05 3.02
C LYS A 236 13.63 12.58 2.86
N MET A 237 12.81 12.27 1.86
CA MET A 237 12.29 10.95 1.56
C MET A 237 12.76 10.55 0.17
N GLU A 238 13.43 9.41 0.05
CA GLU A 238 13.99 8.90 -1.22
C GLU A 238 13.33 7.60 -1.66
N GLY A 239 13.43 7.29 -2.96
CA GLY A 239 12.95 6.03 -3.53
C GLY A 239 11.46 6.06 -3.86
N LEU A 240 10.94 7.24 -4.22
CA LEU A 240 9.50 7.48 -4.34
C LEU A 240 8.94 7.32 -5.76
N GLY A 241 9.73 6.85 -6.72
CA GLY A 241 9.31 6.73 -8.12
C GLY A 241 8.05 5.89 -8.32
N GLU A 242 7.87 4.82 -7.53
CA GLU A 242 6.68 3.96 -7.56
C GLU A 242 5.37 4.69 -7.17
N LEU A 243 5.44 5.86 -6.52
CA LEU A 243 4.25 6.65 -6.19
C LEU A 243 3.56 7.23 -7.44
N ARG A 244 4.28 7.36 -8.56
CA ARG A 244 3.75 7.92 -9.81
C ARG A 244 2.78 6.96 -10.53
N PHE A 245 2.86 5.67 -10.20
CA PHE A 245 2.12 4.60 -10.87
C PHE A 245 1.06 3.95 -9.96
N LYS A 246 0.57 4.70 -8.96
CA LYS A 246 -0.48 4.25 -8.03
C LYS A 246 -1.86 4.55 -8.62
N GLU A 247 -2.87 4.83 -7.78
CA GLU A 247 -4.21 5.18 -8.28
C GLU A 247 -4.23 6.53 -8.98
N SER A 248 -3.41 7.45 -8.47
CA SER A 248 -3.00 8.69 -9.09
C SER A 248 -1.47 8.79 -9.11
N ASN A 249 -0.96 9.88 -9.67
CA ASN A 249 0.41 10.31 -9.43
C ASN A 249 0.52 10.91 -8.02
N ARG A 250 0.63 10.02 -7.01
CA ARG A 250 0.71 10.41 -5.59
C ARG A 250 1.90 11.31 -5.30
N PHE A 251 2.99 11.17 -6.05
CA PHE A 251 4.19 11.97 -5.87
C PHE A 251 3.89 13.46 -6.08
N ASP A 252 3.29 13.81 -7.21
CA ASP A 252 2.96 15.20 -7.54
C ASP A 252 1.80 15.70 -6.66
N ALA A 253 0.79 14.86 -6.41
CA ALA A 253 -0.35 15.23 -5.55
C ALA A 253 0.08 15.62 -4.12
N ILE A 254 1.07 14.93 -3.53
CA ILE A 254 1.64 15.30 -2.23
C ILE A 254 2.30 16.68 -2.29
N ILE A 255 3.14 16.91 -3.30
CA ILE A 255 3.91 18.16 -3.46
C ILE A 255 2.96 19.33 -3.66
N ASP A 256 2.04 19.21 -4.60
CA ASP A 256 1.12 20.27 -4.97
C ASP A 256 0.17 20.60 -3.82
N GLY A 257 -0.42 19.59 -3.18
CA GLY A 257 -1.35 19.80 -2.08
C GLY A 257 -0.68 20.40 -0.84
N LEU A 258 0.55 19.99 -0.51
CA LEU A 258 1.29 20.58 0.60
C LEU A 258 1.73 22.02 0.30
N ASN A 259 2.23 22.31 -0.91
CA ASN A 259 2.59 23.67 -1.33
C ASN A 259 1.36 24.59 -1.32
N LYS A 260 0.21 24.15 -1.83
CA LYS A 260 -1.08 24.88 -1.75
C LYS A 260 -1.52 25.14 -0.31
N SER A 261 -1.22 24.21 0.60
CA SER A 261 -1.50 24.35 2.04
C SER A 261 -0.48 25.22 2.79
N GLY A 262 0.48 25.85 2.09
CA GLY A 262 1.49 26.74 2.65
C GLY A 262 2.72 26.05 3.24
N VAL A 263 2.97 24.78 2.90
CA VAL A 263 4.13 24.01 3.35
C VAL A 263 5.18 23.99 2.23
N GLU A 264 6.43 24.37 2.52
CA GLU A 264 7.50 24.36 1.52
C GLU A 264 7.92 22.91 1.21
N VAL A 265 7.60 22.47 -0.01
CA VAL A 265 7.96 21.14 -0.53
C VAL A 265 8.71 21.27 -1.84
N LYS A 266 9.90 20.63 -1.90
CA LYS A 266 10.73 20.55 -3.10
C LYS A 266 10.92 19.09 -3.51
N SER A 267 11.08 18.85 -4.80
CA SER A 267 11.40 17.52 -5.32
C SER A 267 12.67 17.53 -6.16
N VAL A 268 13.41 16.43 -6.11
CA VAL A 268 14.59 16.19 -6.96
C VAL A 268 14.59 14.73 -7.37
N LYS A 269 14.30 14.44 -8.64
CA LYS A 269 14.09 13.05 -9.13
C LYS A 269 13.02 12.34 -8.28
N ASP A 270 13.33 11.16 -7.75
CA ASP A 270 12.44 10.36 -6.90
C ASP A 270 12.54 10.70 -5.41
N LYS A 271 12.79 11.98 -5.10
CA LYS A 271 12.98 12.46 -3.73
C LYS A 271 12.05 13.64 -3.45
N ILE A 272 11.47 13.64 -2.26
CA ILE A 272 10.69 14.77 -1.73
C ILE A 272 11.41 15.31 -0.50
N ILE A 273 11.54 16.63 -0.42
CA ILE A 273 12.08 17.38 0.71
C ILE A 273 10.96 18.26 1.25
N ILE A 274 10.58 18.04 2.51
CA ILE A 274 9.50 18.76 3.19
C ILE A 274 10.11 19.56 4.32
N LYS A 275 9.94 20.89 4.30
CA LYS A 275 10.22 21.74 5.44
C LYS A 275 8.94 21.87 6.26
N GLY A 276 8.93 21.26 7.44
CA GLY A 276 7.74 21.30 8.25
C GLY A 276 7.44 22.71 8.75
N SER A 277 6.15 23.01 8.87
CA SER A 277 5.61 24.32 9.19
C SER A 277 5.01 24.33 10.60
N LYS A 278 5.12 25.47 11.28
CA LYS A 278 4.43 25.70 12.56
C LYS A 278 2.93 25.89 12.37
N LYS A 279 2.51 26.38 11.20
CA LYS A 279 1.14 26.73 10.85
C LYS A 279 0.85 26.21 9.45
N ILE A 280 -0.21 25.42 9.31
CA ILE A 280 -0.71 24.99 8.01
C ILE A 280 -1.76 26.01 7.61
N LYS A 281 -1.57 26.71 6.48
CA LYS A 281 -2.48 27.82 6.11
C LYS A 281 -3.89 27.32 5.82
N GLY A 282 -4.00 26.28 4.98
CA GLY A 282 -5.29 25.84 4.47
C GLY A 282 -5.87 26.80 3.43
N GLY A 283 -7.20 26.95 3.37
CA GLY A 283 -7.88 27.91 2.49
C GLY A 283 -7.83 27.54 1.01
N CYS A 284 -7.56 26.27 0.71
CA CYS A 284 -7.33 25.79 -0.64
C CYS A 284 -8.19 24.58 -0.98
N ILE A 285 -8.30 24.32 -2.29
CA ILE A 285 -8.97 23.14 -2.82
C ILE A 285 -7.89 22.17 -3.33
N ILE A 286 -7.98 20.91 -2.90
CA ILE A 286 -7.11 19.82 -3.30
C ILE A 286 -7.94 18.77 -4.03
N ASP A 287 -7.51 18.41 -5.24
CA ASP A 287 -8.11 17.33 -5.99
C ASP A 287 -7.39 16.01 -5.67
N ALA A 288 -8.13 15.04 -5.12
CA ALA A 288 -7.58 13.73 -4.82
C ALA A 288 -7.33 12.88 -6.08
N ASN A 289 -7.82 13.28 -7.25
CA ASN A 289 -7.65 12.57 -8.52
C ASN A 289 -8.03 11.07 -8.41
N ASN A 290 -9.16 10.78 -7.77
CA ASN A 290 -9.64 9.43 -7.48
C ASN A 290 -8.65 8.54 -6.67
N ASP A 291 -7.83 9.14 -5.82
CA ASP A 291 -6.90 8.43 -4.93
C ASP A 291 -7.30 8.58 -3.46
N HIS A 292 -7.75 7.47 -2.86
CA HIS A 292 -8.28 7.46 -1.50
C HIS A 292 -7.25 7.86 -0.46
N ARG A 293 -5.96 7.59 -0.72
CA ARG A 293 -4.90 7.93 0.23
C ARG A 293 -4.61 9.41 0.21
N ILE A 294 -4.62 10.03 -0.97
CA ILE A 294 -4.49 11.49 -1.09
C ILE A 294 -5.67 12.17 -0.40
N ALA A 295 -6.90 11.73 -0.67
CA ALA A 295 -8.09 12.26 -0.01
C ALA A 295 -8.00 12.17 1.52
N MET A 296 -7.72 10.99 2.07
CA MET A 296 -7.58 10.81 3.53
C MET A 296 -6.43 11.65 4.12
N CYS A 297 -5.30 11.77 3.42
CA CYS A 297 -4.16 12.57 3.88
C CYS A 297 -4.52 14.03 4.08
N PHE A 298 -5.18 14.64 3.09
CA PHE A 298 -5.49 16.06 3.14
C PHE A 298 -6.68 16.37 4.06
N ASN A 299 -7.62 15.44 4.25
CA ASN A 299 -8.60 15.55 5.33
C ASN A 299 -7.94 15.57 6.71
N ILE A 300 -6.89 14.76 6.93
CA ILE A 300 -6.14 14.76 8.19
C ILE A 300 -5.32 16.03 8.36
N LEU A 301 -4.67 16.52 7.30
CA LEU A 301 -3.96 17.79 7.35
C LEU A 301 -4.91 18.94 7.71
N SER A 302 -6.15 18.91 7.19
CA SER A 302 -7.17 19.92 7.48
C SER A 302 -7.58 19.99 8.96
N LEU A 303 -7.31 18.96 9.76
CA LEU A 303 -7.61 18.97 11.20
C LEU A 303 -6.77 19.98 11.98
N VAL A 304 -5.65 20.43 11.40
CA VAL A 304 -4.67 21.33 12.04
C VAL A 304 -4.35 22.56 11.20
N SER A 305 -5.11 22.81 10.13
CA SER A 305 -4.98 24.02 9.33
C SER A 305 -5.71 25.21 9.94
N GLU A 306 -5.21 26.42 9.67
CA GLU A 306 -5.82 27.67 10.14
C GLU A 306 -7.16 27.93 9.43
N GLU A 307 -7.22 27.67 8.12
CA GLU A 307 -8.44 27.65 7.32
C GLU A 307 -8.74 26.22 6.83
N PRO A 308 -10.01 25.87 6.54
CA PRO A 308 -10.34 24.56 6.00
C PRO A 308 -9.61 24.25 4.69
N ILE A 309 -9.25 22.98 4.49
CA ILE A 309 -8.82 22.46 3.19
C ILE A 309 -10.03 21.72 2.61
N LEU A 310 -10.45 22.07 1.40
CA LEU A 310 -11.54 21.40 0.70
C LEU A 310 -10.98 20.30 -0.20
N ILE A 311 -11.44 19.07 -0.01
CA ILE A 311 -10.95 17.90 -0.77
C ILE A 311 -12.00 17.51 -1.81
N LYS A 312 -11.65 17.59 -3.09
CA LYS A 312 -12.44 16.99 -4.17
C LYS A 312 -12.12 15.50 -4.30
N GLY A 313 -13.15 14.68 -4.49
CA GLY A 313 -13.01 13.24 -4.66
C GLY A 313 -13.10 12.43 -3.36
N ASN A 314 -13.69 12.95 -2.28
CA ASN A 314 -13.84 12.22 -1.01
C ASN A 314 -14.58 10.88 -1.16
N LYS A 315 -15.50 10.76 -2.13
CA LYS A 315 -16.19 9.50 -2.47
C LYS A 315 -15.25 8.32 -2.69
N THR A 316 -14.04 8.55 -3.21
CA THR A 316 -13.08 7.46 -3.44
C THR A 316 -12.56 6.84 -2.15
N ILE A 317 -12.68 7.51 -0.99
CA ILE A 317 -12.30 6.95 0.31
C ILE A 317 -13.11 5.67 0.60
N MET A 318 -14.38 5.63 0.17
CA MET A 318 -15.30 4.51 0.39
C MET A 318 -14.80 3.18 -0.20
N THR A 319 -13.91 3.20 -1.20
CA THR A 319 -13.36 1.97 -1.78
C THR A 319 -12.38 1.25 -0.85
N SER A 320 -11.84 1.95 0.16
CA SER A 320 -10.79 1.44 1.05
C SER A 320 -11.14 1.54 2.55
N TYR A 321 -11.83 2.60 2.94
CA TYR A 321 -12.18 2.89 4.32
C TYR A 321 -13.55 3.57 4.41
N PRO A 322 -14.66 2.83 4.20
CA PRO A 322 -16.02 3.37 4.24
C PRO A 322 -16.36 4.20 5.48
N ASN A 323 -15.85 3.77 6.65
CA ASN A 323 -16.13 4.40 7.93
C ASN A 323 -15.11 5.48 8.31
N PHE A 324 -14.34 6.02 7.36
CA PHE A 324 -13.27 6.98 7.67
C PHE A 324 -13.78 8.22 8.40
N PHE A 325 -14.78 8.92 7.84
CA PHE A 325 -15.34 10.12 8.45
C PHE A 325 -16.03 9.82 9.79
N ASN A 326 -16.83 8.74 9.85
CA ASN A 326 -17.45 8.29 11.10
C ASN A 326 -16.40 8.01 12.19
N SER A 327 -15.26 7.42 11.81
CA SER A 327 -14.15 7.18 12.74
C SER A 327 -13.58 8.50 13.25
N LEU A 328 -13.34 9.48 12.38
CA LEU A 328 -12.84 10.80 12.79
C LEU A 328 -13.84 11.55 13.70
N ILE A 329 -15.13 11.57 13.34
CA ILE A 329 -16.19 12.21 14.13
C ILE A 329 -16.28 11.56 15.51
N SER A 330 -16.23 10.22 15.60
CA SER A 330 -16.23 9.50 16.87
C SER A 330 -15.03 9.81 17.77
N LEU A 331 -13.94 10.32 17.18
CA LEU A 331 -12.74 10.77 17.88
C LEU A 331 -12.75 12.27 18.20
N GLY A 332 -13.85 12.98 17.90
CA GLY A 332 -14.04 14.40 18.18
C GLY A 332 -13.62 15.35 17.05
N ALA A 333 -13.37 14.85 15.84
CA ALA A 333 -13.11 15.72 14.69
C ALA A 333 -14.40 16.41 14.24
N ASN A 334 -14.32 17.71 13.97
CA ASN A 334 -15.39 18.45 13.31
C ASN A 334 -15.20 18.34 11.78
N SER A 335 -15.65 17.23 11.19
CA SER A 335 -15.57 17.00 9.75
C SER A 335 -16.94 17.08 9.10
N SER A 336 -17.11 18.01 8.17
CA SER A 336 -18.19 18.00 7.18
C SER A 336 -17.64 17.47 5.86
N VAL A 337 -18.41 16.60 5.18
CA VAL A 337 -18.01 16.09 3.87
C VAL A 337 -18.27 17.18 2.83
N TYR A 338 -17.20 17.75 2.28
CA TYR A 338 -17.26 18.55 1.06
C TYR A 338 -17.07 17.64 -0.14
N ASP A 339 -18.00 17.66 -1.10
CA ASP A 339 -17.97 16.76 -2.26
C ASP A 339 -17.99 17.49 -3.62
N GLY A 340 -17.69 18.80 -3.62
CA GLY A 340 -17.75 19.65 -4.81
C GLY A 340 -19.11 20.30 -4.94
#